data_AF-A0A7H4PR39-F1
#
_entry.id   AF-A0A7H4PR39-F1
#
_cell.length_a   1.000
_cell.length_b   1.000
_cell.length_c   1.000
_cell.angle_alpha   90.00
_cell.angle_beta   90.00
_cell.angle_gamma   90.00
#
_symmetry.space_group_name_H-M   'P 1'
#
loop_
_entity.id
_entity.type
_entity.pdbx_description
1 polymer ?
#
loop_
_entity_poly.entity_id
_entity_poly.type
_entity_poly.pdbx_seq_one_letter_code
_entity_poly.pdbx_strand_id
1 'polypeptide(L)'
;MSVVVNADHVTLRLNVENPKLWSAEIPNLYRAVVELHTADGTLIEAEACDVGFREVRIENGLLLLNGKPLLIRGVNRHEHHPLHGQVMDEQTMVQDILLMKQNNFNAVRCSHYPNHPAVVHAVRPLRPVCGG
;
A
#
# COMPACT_ATOMS: atom_id res chain seq x y z
N MET A 1 18.84 -6.07 -14.57
CA MET A 1 17.65 -5.42 -15.15
C MET A 1 17.31 -6.12 -16.45
N SER A 2 16.03 -6.43 -16.70
CA SER A 2 15.58 -6.97 -17.99
C SER A 2 14.43 -6.13 -18.55
N VAL A 3 14.40 -5.93 -19.86
CA VAL A 3 13.35 -5.19 -20.57
C VAL A 3 12.65 -6.14 -21.55
N VAL A 4 11.33 -6.15 -21.53
CA VAL A 4 10.49 -6.84 -22.53
C VAL A 4 9.59 -5.81 -23.16
N VAL A 5 9.69 -5.62 -24.48
CA VAL A 5 8.89 -4.67 -25.26
C VAL A 5 7.91 -5.46 -26.12
N ASN A 6 6.63 -5.08 -26.05
CA ASN A 6 5.56 -5.56 -26.93
C ASN A 6 5.04 -4.40 -27.78
N ALA A 7 4.08 -4.66 -28.67
CA ALA A 7 3.58 -3.66 -29.61
C ALA A 7 3.00 -2.39 -28.94
N ASP A 8 2.41 -2.53 -27.74
CA ASP A 8 1.67 -1.48 -27.03
C ASP A 8 2.09 -1.28 -25.56
N HIS A 9 3.01 -2.10 -25.03
CA HIS A 9 3.46 -1.99 -23.65
C HIS A 9 4.91 -2.43 -23.45
N VAL A 10 5.54 -1.92 -22.40
CA VAL A 10 6.88 -2.29 -21.96
C VAL A 10 6.85 -2.81 -20.53
N THR A 11 7.59 -3.90 -20.27
CA THR A 11 7.82 -4.43 -18.93
C THR A 11 9.28 -4.29 -18.55
N LEU A 12 9.54 -3.53 -17.48
CA LEU A 12 10.85 -3.41 -16.86
C LEU A 12 10.90 -4.30 -15.62
N ARG A 13 11.98 -5.09 -15.48
CA ARG A 13 12.25 -5.86 -14.26
C ARG A 13 13.57 -5.42 -13.66
N LEU A 14 13.50 -4.99 -12.40
CA LEU A 14 14.62 -4.54 -11.60
C LEU A 14 14.92 -5.57 -10.52
N ASN A 15 16.18 -5.97 -10.40
CA ASN A 15 16.61 -6.84 -9.30
C ASN A 15 16.94 -5.94 -8.11
N VAL A 16 16.37 -6.26 -6.95
CA VAL A 16 16.66 -5.56 -5.70
C VAL A 16 17.27 -6.56 -4.74
N GLU A 17 18.54 -6.37 -4.40
CA GLU A 17 19.23 -7.23 -3.45
C GLU A 17 18.83 -6.85 -2.02
N ASN A 18 18.55 -7.87 -1.18
CA ASN A 18 18.22 -7.71 0.23
C ASN A 18 17.17 -6.61 0.53
N PRO A 19 15.97 -6.66 -0.11
CA PRO A 19 14.97 -5.60 0.08
C PRO A 19 14.49 -5.56 1.53
N LYS A 20 14.28 -4.36 2.05
CA LYS A 20 13.58 -4.18 3.33
C LYS A 20 12.12 -4.62 3.16
N LEU A 21 11.77 -5.74 3.79
CA LEU A 21 10.45 -6.35 3.65
C LEU A 21 9.37 -5.50 4.32
N TRP A 22 8.23 -5.40 3.68
CA TRP A 22 7.03 -4.79 4.23
C TRP A 22 6.23 -5.81 5.05
N SER A 23 5.73 -5.38 6.20
CA SER A 23 4.68 -6.05 6.97
C SER A 23 3.79 -5.01 7.67
N ALA A 24 2.67 -5.44 8.26
CA ALA A 24 1.85 -4.55 9.08
C ALA A 24 2.59 -4.03 10.33
N GLU A 25 3.60 -4.78 10.80
CA GLU A 25 4.45 -4.43 11.95
C GLU A 25 5.58 -3.46 11.55
N ILE A 26 6.23 -3.72 10.42
CA ILE A 26 7.33 -2.91 9.89
C ILE A 26 6.99 -2.54 8.44
N PRO A 27 6.30 -1.41 8.21
CA PRO A 27 5.79 -1.05 6.89
C PRO A 27 6.87 -0.37 6.02
N ASN A 28 7.96 -1.08 5.73
CA ASN A 28 9.02 -0.59 4.84
C ASN A 28 8.46 -0.32 3.43
N LEU A 29 8.72 0.87 2.90
CA LEU A 29 8.26 1.30 1.57
C LEU A 29 9.41 1.90 0.77
N TYR A 30 9.37 1.65 -0.53
CA TYR A 30 10.19 2.28 -1.56
C TYR A 30 9.30 3.17 -2.43
N ARG A 31 9.88 4.16 -3.13
CA ARG A 31 9.17 4.95 -4.14
C ARG A 31 9.58 4.44 -5.52
N ALA A 32 8.64 3.90 -6.28
CA ALA A 32 8.84 3.62 -7.69
C ALA A 32 8.36 4.84 -8.49
N VAL A 33 9.22 5.33 -9.39
CA VAL A 33 8.91 6.41 -10.32
C VAL A 33 8.98 5.83 -11.73
N VAL A 34 7.95 6.09 -12.52
CA VAL A 34 7.85 5.70 -13.92
C VAL A 34 7.78 6.98 -14.71
N GLU A 35 8.77 7.20 -15.56
CA GLU A 35 8.87 8.40 -16.38
C GLU A 35 8.66 8.04 -17.84
N LEU A 36 7.83 8.82 -18.51
CA LEU A 36 7.66 8.79 -19.95
C LEU A 36 8.50 9.92 -20.54
N HIS A 37 9.50 9.56 -21.33
CA HIS A 37 10.37 10.50 -22.01
C HIS A 37 10.27 10.32 -23.52
N THR A 38 10.46 11.40 -24.27
CA THR A 38 10.78 11.34 -25.71
C THR A 38 12.18 10.77 -25.92
N ALA A 39 12.48 10.37 -27.16
CA ALA A 39 13.78 9.82 -27.52
C ALA A 39 14.95 10.81 -27.34
N ASP A 40 14.68 12.12 -27.37
CA ASP A 40 15.67 13.18 -27.09
C ASP A 40 15.85 13.47 -25.59
N GLY A 41 15.15 12.73 -24.72
CA GLY A 41 15.25 12.84 -23.26
C GLY A 41 14.34 13.90 -22.63
N THR A 42 13.41 14.48 -23.39
CA THR A 42 12.41 15.40 -22.82
C THR A 42 11.37 14.62 -22.02
N LEU A 43 11.20 14.97 -20.74
CA LEU A 43 10.16 14.41 -19.88
C LEU A 43 8.77 14.84 -20.37
N ILE A 44 7.91 13.86 -20.64
CA ILE A 44 6.49 14.08 -20.97
C ILE A 44 5.67 14.03 -19.68
N GLU A 45 5.83 12.96 -18.90
CA GLU A 45 5.03 12.67 -17.70
C GLU A 45 5.82 11.80 -16.74
N ALA A 46 5.55 11.94 -15.44
CA ALA A 46 6.05 11.02 -14.42
C ALA A 46 4.92 10.62 -13.47
N GLU A 47 4.78 9.32 -13.25
CA GLU A 47 3.88 8.74 -12.27
C GLU A 47 4.68 7.99 -11.21
N ALA A 48 4.16 7.96 -9.99
CA ALA A 48 4.90 7.32 -8.91
C ALA A 48 4.03 6.72 -7.81
N CYS A 49 4.43 5.54 -7.35
CA CYS A 49 3.73 4.77 -6.35
C CYS A 49 4.67 4.24 -5.26
N ASP A 50 4.07 3.88 -4.13
CA ASP A 50 4.83 3.28 -3.02
C ASP A 50 4.84 1.76 -3.19
N VAL A 51 6.03 1.16 -3.09
CA VAL A 51 6.25 -0.28 -3.25
C VAL A 51 6.69 -0.87 -1.92
N GLY A 52 5.91 -1.82 -1.41
CA GLY A 52 6.27 -2.64 -0.25
C GLY A 52 6.61 -4.06 -0.68
N PHE A 53 7.87 -4.47 -0.52
CA PHE A 53 8.31 -5.83 -0.84
C PHE A 53 7.70 -6.82 0.14
N ARG A 54 6.72 -7.60 -0.34
CA ARG A 54 6.10 -8.67 0.44
C ARG A 54 5.66 -9.80 -0.46
N GLU A 55 5.60 -11.00 0.10
CA GLU A 55 4.98 -12.15 -0.54
C GLU A 55 3.82 -12.65 0.33
N VAL A 56 2.67 -12.89 -0.30
CA VAL A 56 1.50 -13.49 0.34
C VAL A 56 1.18 -14.78 -0.39
N ARG A 57 1.14 -15.90 0.33
CA ARG A 57 0.84 -17.20 -0.25
C ARG A 57 0.09 -18.09 0.73
N ILE A 58 -0.65 -19.07 0.21
CA ILE A 58 -1.19 -20.17 1.00
C ILE A 58 -0.30 -21.37 0.76
N GLU A 59 0.23 -21.95 1.84
CA GLU A 59 1.09 -23.12 1.79
C GLU A 59 0.73 -24.03 2.96
N ASN A 60 0.50 -25.32 2.68
CA ASN A 60 0.08 -26.31 3.67
C ASN A 60 -1.14 -25.87 4.53
N GLY A 61 -2.11 -25.20 3.89
CA GLY A 61 -3.33 -24.71 4.55
C GLY A 61 -3.16 -23.45 5.40
N LEU A 62 -1.97 -22.84 5.43
CA LEU A 62 -1.67 -21.64 6.21
C LEU A 62 -1.53 -20.42 5.29
N LEU A 63 -2.12 -19.29 5.68
CA LEU A 63 -1.86 -17.99 5.06
C LEU A 63 -0.54 -17.44 5.58
N LEU A 64 0.44 -17.29 4.69
CA LEU A 64 1.77 -16.81 4.99
C LEU A 64 2.00 -15.39 4.46
N LEU A 65 2.68 -14.56 5.25
CA LEU A 65 3.29 -13.31 4.82
C LEU A 65 4.79 -13.42 4.99
N ASN A 66 5.54 -13.25 3.90
CA ASN A 66 7.00 -13.38 3.88
C ASN A 66 7.48 -14.72 4.50
N GLY A 67 6.76 -15.81 4.19
CA GLY A 67 7.03 -17.15 4.69
C GLY A 67 6.61 -17.44 6.15
N LYS A 68 6.00 -16.48 6.86
CA LYS A 68 5.54 -16.65 8.25
C LYS A 68 4.01 -16.72 8.33
N PRO A 69 3.43 -17.65 9.11
CA PRO A 69 1.98 -17.75 9.26
C PRO A 69 1.41 -16.51 9.93
N LEU A 70 0.34 -15.96 9.37
CA LEU A 70 -0.35 -14.80 9.90
C LEU A 70 -1.45 -15.19 10.90
N LEU A 71 -1.45 -14.53 12.05
CA LEU A 71 -2.62 -14.45 12.92
C LEU A 71 -3.35 -13.12 12.64
N ILE A 72 -4.52 -13.21 12.02
CA ILE A 72 -5.33 -12.04 11.71
C ILE A 72 -6.10 -11.59 12.95
N ARG A 73 -5.74 -10.41 13.48
CA ARG A 73 -6.49 -9.66 14.48
C ARG A 73 -7.23 -8.55 13.73
N GLY A 74 -8.35 -8.94 13.11
CA GLY A 74 -9.07 -8.10 12.16
C GLY A 74 -10.39 -7.55 12.70
N VAL A 75 -10.82 -6.43 12.12
CA VAL A 75 -12.16 -5.84 12.34
C VAL A 75 -12.81 -5.50 10.99
N ASN A 76 -14.15 -5.52 10.93
CA ASN A 76 -14.89 -4.99 9.80
C ASN A 76 -15.08 -3.49 9.99
N ARG A 77 -14.80 -2.70 8.95
CA ARG A 77 -14.99 -1.25 8.97
C ARG A 77 -15.93 -0.85 7.85
N HIS A 78 -17.04 -0.21 8.22
CA HIS A 78 -17.87 0.55 7.29
C HIS A 78 -17.37 2.00 7.25
N GLU A 79 -17.53 2.65 6.10
CA GLU A 79 -17.36 4.10 5.99
C GLU A 79 -18.57 4.78 6.62
N HIS A 80 -18.36 5.34 7.80
CA HIS A 80 -19.39 6.03 8.57
C HIS A 80 -18.78 7.19 9.36
N HIS A 81 -19.38 8.36 9.22
CA HIS A 81 -19.13 9.55 10.01
C HIS A 81 -20.46 10.01 10.64
N PRO A 82 -20.51 10.30 11.95
CA PRO A 82 -21.76 10.58 12.66
C PRO A 82 -22.52 11.80 12.13
N LEU A 83 -21.82 12.76 11.53
CA LEU A 83 -22.42 13.98 10.96
C LEU A 83 -22.62 13.93 9.44
N HIS A 84 -21.83 13.12 8.72
CA HIS A 84 -21.75 13.16 7.25
C HIS A 84 -22.21 11.85 6.59
N GLY A 85 -22.71 10.89 7.38
CA GLY A 85 -23.13 9.60 6.86
C GLY A 85 -21.95 8.83 6.30
N GLN A 86 -21.97 8.50 5.01
CA GLN A 86 -20.93 7.70 4.35
C GLN A 86 -19.82 8.54 3.71
N VAL A 87 -19.91 9.87 3.80
CA VAL A 87 -18.85 10.76 3.33
C VAL A 87 -17.73 10.78 4.38
N MET A 88 -16.56 10.25 3.99
CA MET A 88 -15.38 10.16 4.86
C MET A 88 -14.37 11.25 4.53
N ASP A 89 -13.85 11.90 5.56
CA ASP A 89 -12.67 12.75 5.47
C ASP A 89 -11.40 11.99 5.89
N GLU A 90 -10.24 12.51 5.49
CA GLU A 90 -8.94 11.89 5.77
C GLU A 90 -8.63 11.80 7.26
N GLN A 91 -9.03 12.80 8.06
CA GLN A 91 -8.73 12.83 9.49
C GLN A 91 -9.47 11.70 10.22
N THR A 92 -10.75 11.49 9.88
CA THR A 92 -11.53 10.38 10.42
C THR A 92 -10.92 9.03 10.03
N MET A 93 -10.50 8.86 8.77
CA MET A 93 -9.83 7.62 8.33
C MET A 93 -8.53 7.36 9.08
N VAL A 94 -7.68 8.38 9.27
CA VAL A 94 -6.43 8.27 10.05
C VAL A 94 -6.73 7.92 11.51
N GLN A 95 -7.72 8.58 12.11
CA GLN A 95 -8.11 8.33 13.49
C GLN A 95 -8.57 6.88 13.71
N ASP A 96 -9.40 6.34 12.81
CA ASP A 96 -9.82 4.93 12.86
C ASP A 96 -8.61 4.00 12.84
N ILE A 97 -7.66 4.21 11.91
CA ILE A 97 -6.46 3.37 11.80
C ILE A 97 -5.57 3.47 13.04
N LEU A 98 -5.40 4.67 13.60
CA LEU A 98 -4.63 4.87 14.83
C LEU A 98 -5.26 4.12 16.01
N LEU A 99 -6.58 4.24 16.19
CA LEU A 99 -7.32 3.52 17.23
C LEU A 99 -7.19 2.00 17.04
N MET A 100 -7.32 1.51 15.81
CA MET A 100 -7.11 0.09 15.51
C MET A 100 -5.72 -0.39 15.91
N LYS A 101 -4.67 0.35 15.53
CA LYS A 101 -3.28 0.02 15.89
C LYS A 101 -3.03 0.06 17.40
N GLN A 102 -3.54 1.08 18.09
CA GLN A 102 -3.46 1.21 19.56
C GLN A 102 -4.14 0.06 20.29
N ASN A 103 -5.17 -0.54 19.66
CA ASN A 103 -5.90 -1.68 20.19
C ASN A 103 -5.44 -3.02 19.59
N ASN A 104 -4.21 -3.10 19.09
CA ASN A 104 -3.55 -4.33 18.63
C ASN A 104 -4.22 -5.03 17.43
N PHE A 105 -5.05 -4.34 16.66
CA PHE A 105 -5.54 -4.84 15.37
C PHE A 105 -4.44 -4.74 14.31
N ASN A 106 -4.37 -5.73 13.43
CA ASN A 106 -3.39 -5.80 12.34
C ASN A 106 -4.03 -5.91 10.95
N ALA A 107 -5.36 -5.98 10.88
CA ALA A 107 -6.10 -6.08 9.63
C ALA A 107 -7.45 -5.36 9.70
N VAL A 108 -7.92 -4.93 8.55
CA VAL A 108 -9.27 -4.38 8.35
C VAL A 108 -9.90 -5.05 7.15
N ARG A 109 -11.18 -5.38 7.23
CA ARG A 109 -11.99 -5.77 6.08
C ARG A 109 -12.86 -4.59 5.66
N CYS A 110 -12.77 -4.23 4.38
CA CYS A 110 -13.63 -3.24 3.73
C CYS A 110 -15.04 -3.82 3.53
N SER A 111 -15.84 -3.89 4.61
CA SER A 111 -17.22 -4.37 4.56
C SER A 111 -18.12 -3.30 3.94
N HIS A 112 -18.85 -3.53 2.84
CA HIS A 112 -18.81 -4.65 1.89
C HIS A 112 -18.57 -4.14 0.46
N TYR A 113 -17.82 -3.05 0.35
CA TYR A 113 -17.55 -2.32 -0.88
C TYR A 113 -16.13 -1.76 -0.85
N PRO A 114 -15.53 -1.47 -2.01
CA PRO A 114 -14.30 -0.68 -2.08
C PRO A 114 -14.49 0.64 -1.34
N ASN A 115 -13.65 0.90 -0.34
CA ASN A 115 -13.65 2.15 0.40
C ASN A 115 -13.02 3.28 -0.44
N HIS A 116 -13.14 4.51 0.04
CA HIS A 116 -12.47 5.66 -0.57
C HIS A 116 -10.97 5.40 -0.76
N PRO A 117 -10.36 5.71 -1.92
CA PRO A 117 -8.95 5.40 -2.21
C PRO A 117 -7.97 5.92 -1.15
N ALA A 118 -8.29 7.06 -0.52
CA ALA A 118 -7.44 7.66 0.49
C ALA A 118 -7.28 6.84 1.78
N VAL A 119 -8.14 5.85 2.05
CA VAL A 119 -7.94 4.93 3.19
C VAL A 119 -6.62 4.17 3.07
N VAL A 120 -6.14 3.94 1.83
CA VAL A 120 -4.84 3.32 1.57
C VAL A 120 -3.69 4.21 2.02
N HIS A 121 -3.88 5.53 2.08
CA HIS A 121 -2.91 6.46 2.67
C HIS A 121 -2.95 6.42 4.19
N ALA A 122 -4.15 6.32 4.79
CA ALA A 122 -4.30 6.24 6.24
C ALA A 122 -3.64 4.99 6.86
N VAL A 123 -3.59 3.87 6.13
CA VAL A 123 -2.90 2.65 6.59
C VAL A 123 -1.37 2.70 6.42
N ARG A 124 -0.85 3.66 5.64
CA ARG A 124 0.60 3.83 5.48
C ARG A 124 1.19 4.38 6.79
N PRO A 125 2.47 4.08 7.08
CA PRO A 125 3.18 4.84 8.10
C PRO A 125 3.12 6.32 7.72
N LEU A 126 2.71 7.17 8.67
CA LEU A 126 2.75 8.62 8.49
C LEU A 126 4.19 8.99 8.14
N ARG A 127 4.43 9.50 6.92
CA ARG A 127 5.73 10.06 6.60
C ARG A 127 5.91 11.30 7.49
N PRO A 128 7.11 11.56 8.01
CA PRO A 128 7.42 12.91 8.45
C PRO A 128 7.12 13.83 7.26
N VAL A 129 6.30 14.84 7.47
CA VAL A 129 6.20 15.94 6.50
C VAL A 129 7.62 16.50 6.42
N CYS A 130 8.27 16.36 5.27
CA CYS A 130 9.51 17.08 5.02
C CYS A 130 9.16 18.57 5.12
N GLY A 131 9.50 19.19 6.25
CA GLY A 131 9.41 20.63 6.42
C GLY A 131 10.32 21.27 5.36
N GLY A 132 9.72 22.14 4.54
CA GLY A 132 10.46 23.16 3.81
C GLY A 132 10.87 24.30 4.73
#